data_AF-A0A518N275-F1
#
_entry.id   AF-A0A518N275-F1
#
_cell.length_a   1.000
_cell.length_b   1.000
_cell.length_c   1.000
_cell.angle_alpha   90.00
_cell.angle_beta   90.00
_cell.angle_gamma   90.00
#
_symmetry.space_group_name_H-M   'P 1'
#
loop_
_entity.id
_entity.type
_entity.pdbx_description
1 polymer ?
#
loop_
_entity_poly.entity_id
_entity_poly.type
_entity_poly.pdbx_seq_one_letter_code
_entity_poly.pdbx_strand_id
1 'polypeptide(L)'
;MHQMIELHPRPDALSGLGLPAIPYPVALQTFQAAVANDGELPLADMLHGLQLRAARPGADWQRMEPAMARLAELLAPDDPRESIIAQGEDWWLELGPVEPEEADALALQRGDALLAAIAPREDGRLRVAAYRPLDGRALEILLALASVPGASAEATDPRTCWERAQEAASGTGPHASALDGLARLSRGQPADADLAPRKPACVVAEIGTFHMLHRAQGAERRIARPWARRPATPRRAMA
;
A
#
# COMPACT_ATOMS: atom_id res chain seq x y z
N MET A 1 -1.40 9.45 -15.85
CA MET A 1 -2.11 9.66 -14.58
C MET A 1 -3.58 9.57 -14.89
N HIS A 2 -4.31 8.62 -14.32
CA HIS A 2 -5.76 8.68 -14.37
C HIS A 2 -6.21 9.89 -13.57
N GLN A 3 -7.04 10.73 -14.19
CA GLN A 3 -7.60 11.90 -13.54
C GLN A 3 -8.56 11.42 -12.45
N MET A 4 -8.22 11.68 -11.20
CA MET A 4 -9.14 11.47 -10.08
C MET A 4 -10.09 12.65 -9.98
N ILE A 5 -11.34 12.35 -9.67
CA ILE A 5 -12.41 13.33 -9.51
C ILE A 5 -12.83 13.37 -8.05
N GLU A 6 -13.13 14.56 -7.56
CA GLU A 6 -13.57 14.79 -6.19
C GLU A 6 -15.04 14.41 -6.02
N LEU A 7 -15.29 13.26 -5.40
CA LEU A 7 -16.59 12.92 -4.87
C LEU A 7 -16.86 13.75 -3.61
N HIS A 8 -18.01 14.42 -3.58
CA HIS A 8 -18.49 15.18 -2.43
C HIS A 8 -19.78 14.53 -1.91
N PRO A 9 -19.68 13.47 -1.08
CA PRO A 9 -20.85 12.82 -0.52
C PRO A 9 -21.68 13.77 0.32
N ARG A 10 -22.99 13.48 0.44
CA ARG A 10 -23.86 14.25 1.32
C ARG A 10 -23.42 14.09 2.79
N PRO A 11 -23.47 15.16 3.61
CA PRO A 11 -23.01 15.09 5.00
C PRO A 11 -23.73 14.07 5.87
N ASP A 12 -25.02 13.81 5.61
CA ASP A 12 -25.83 12.82 6.32
C ASP A 12 -25.34 11.39 6.06
N ALA A 13 -25.03 11.06 4.81
CA ALA A 13 -24.46 9.76 4.43
C ALA A 13 -23.09 9.52 5.09
N LEU A 14 -22.23 10.55 5.13
CA LEU A 14 -20.93 10.46 5.81
C LEU A 14 -21.09 10.28 7.32
N SER A 15 -21.96 11.07 7.93
CA SER A 15 -22.21 11.03 9.38
C SER A 15 -22.75 9.66 9.81
N GLY A 16 -23.67 9.07 9.04
CA GLY A 16 -24.20 7.74 9.30
C GLY A 16 -23.15 6.63 9.29
N LEU A 17 -22.03 6.85 8.59
CA LEU A 17 -20.90 5.92 8.53
C LEU A 17 -19.73 6.32 9.44
N GLY A 18 -19.81 7.46 10.14
CA GLY A 18 -18.71 8.01 10.93
C GLY A 18 -17.55 8.56 10.10
N LEU A 19 -17.80 8.88 8.83
CA LEU A 19 -16.79 9.41 7.90
C LEU A 19 -16.67 10.95 8.04
N PRO A 20 -15.44 11.50 7.99
CA PRO A 20 -15.25 12.96 7.97
C PRO A 20 -15.85 13.63 6.74
N ALA A 21 -16.35 14.85 6.90
CA ALA A 21 -16.87 15.68 5.80
C ALA A 21 -15.74 16.29 4.96
N ILE A 22 -15.03 15.46 4.20
CA ILE A 22 -13.95 15.86 3.28
C ILE A 22 -14.24 15.40 1.84
N PRO A 23 -13.58 16.00 0.82
CA PRO A 23 -13.64 15.48 -0.54
C PRO A 23 -12.88 14.16 -0.69
N TYR A 24 -13.52 13.18 -1.34
CA TYR A 24 -12.95 11.85 -1.59
C TYR A 24 -12.58 11.71 -3.08
N PRO A 25 -11.30 11.53 -3.42
CA PRO A 25 -10.90 11.32 -4.81
C PRO A 25 -11.30 9.92 -5.25
N VAL A 26 -11.93 9.79 -6.41
CA VAL A 26 -12.30 8.51 -7.03
C VAL A 26 -12.01 8.54 -8.53
N ALA A 27 -12.02 7.40 -9.20
CA ALA A 27 -11.95 7.36 -10.66
C ALA A 27 -13.23 7.94 -11.29
N LEU A 28 -13.12 8.47 -12.51
CA LEU A 28 -14.27 9.03 -13.24
C LEU A 28 -15.38 7.99 -13.42
N GLN A 29 -15.04 6.75 -13.77
CA GLN A 29 -16.01 5.68 -13.95
C GLN A 29 -16.77 5.39 -12.65
N THR A 30 -16.06 5.35 -11.53
CA THR A 30 -16.66 5.16 -10.21
C THR A 30 -17.58 6.33 -9.83
N PHE A 31 -17.17 7.57 -10.11
CA PHE A 31 -18.01 8.75 -9.89
C PHE A 31 -19.31 8.65 -10.70
N GLN A 32 -19.23 8.30 -11.98
CA GLN A 32 -20.39 8.13 -12.86
C GLN A 32 -21.33 7.02 -12.35
N ALA A 33 -20.76 5.90 -11.88
CA ALA A 33 -21.53 4.81 -11.30
C ALA A 33 -22.22 5.20 -9.99
N ALA A 34 -21.54 5.92 -9.09
CA ALA A 34 -22.13 6.39 -7.83
C ALA A 34 -23.31 7.36 -8.06
N VAL A 35 -23.23 8.20 -9.10
CA VAL A 35 -24.34 9.07 -9.50
C VAL A 35 -25.52 8.27 -10.05
N ALA A 36 -25.26 7.16 -10.75
CA ALA A 36 -26.31 6.30 -11.32
C ALA A 36 -26.97 5.37 -10.28
N ASN A 37 -26.24 4.96 -9.24
CA ASN A 37 -26.69 4.01 -8.22
C ASN A 37 -27.29 4.70 -6.98
N ASP A 38 -28.13 5.71 -7.18
CA ASP A 38 -28.83 6.46 -6.10
C ASP A 38 -27.93 6.98 -4.97
N GLY A 39 -26.64 7.22 -5.25
CA GLY A 39 -25.69 7.77 -4.28
C GLY A 39 -25.11 6.76 -3.28
N GLU A 40 -25.14 5.45 -3.58
CA GLU A 40 -24.34 4.47 -2.85
C GLU A 40 -22.85 4.86 -2.88
N LEU A 41 -22.20 4.83 -1.71
CA LEU A 41 -20.82 5.29 -1.57
C LEU A 41 -19.82 4.19 -1.98
N PRO A 42 -18.92 4.46 -2.94
CA PRO A 42 -17.91 3.50 -3.37
C PRO A 42 -16.74 3.47 -2.38
N LEU A 43 -16.94 2.85 -1.22
CA LEU A 43 -16.00 2.91 -0.08
C LEU A 43 -14.57 2.47 -0.44
N ALA A 44 -14.42 1.42 -1.25
CA ALA A 44 -13.11 0.93 -1.70
C ALA A 44 -12.38 1.96 -2.57
N ASP A 45 -13.05 2.56 -3.55
CA ASP A 45 -12.48 3.62 -4.39
C ASP A 45 -12.15 4.88 -3.58
N MET A 46 -13.00 5.25 -2.62
CA MET A 46 -12.74 6.36 -1.71
C MET A 46 -11.46 6.13 -0.89
N LEU A 47 -11.26 4.90 -0.37
CA LEU A 47 -10.05 4.54 0.37
C LEU A 47 -8.83 4.57 -0.56
N HIS A 48 -8.94 3.94 -1.73
CA HIS A 48 -7.86 3.92 -2.72
C HIS A 48 -7.43 5.32 -3.14
N GLY A 49 -8.40 6.21 -3.38
CA GLY A 49 -8.12 7.59 -3.69
C GLY A 49 -7.37 8.32 -2.59
N LEU A 50 -7.80 8.16 -1.34
CA LEU A 50 -7.10 8.75 -0.20
C LEU A 50 -5.69 8.17 -0.03
N GLN A 51 -5.50 6.86 -0.22
CA GLN A 51 -4.17 6.22 -0.23
C GLN A 51 -3.26 6.88 -1.26
N LEU A 52 -3.74 7.11 -2.49
CA LEU A 52 -2.97 7.75 -3.55
C LEU A 52 -2.73 9.24 -3.32
N ARG A 53 -3.71 9.96 -2.76
CA ARG A 53 -3.57 11.38 -2.42
C ARG A 53 -2.59 11.57 -1.27
N ALA A 54 -2.73 10.79 -0.21
CA ALA A 54 -1.85 10.82 0.95
C ALA A 54 -0.40 10.59 0.53
N ALA A 55 -0.14 9.63 -0.37
CA ALA A 55 1.20 9.33 -0.88
C ALA A 55 1.89 10.48 -1.66
N ARG A 56 1.18 11.54 -2.05
CA ARG A 56 1.79 12.65 -2.81
C ARG A 56 2.78 13.45 -1.94
N PRO A 57 3.90 13.92 -2.51
CA PRO A 57 4.79 14.86 -1.84
C PRO A 57 4.03 16.13 -1.40
N GLY A 58 4.25 16.55 -0.15
CA GLY A 58 3.60 17.74 0.41
C GLY A 58 2.11 17.59 0.76
N ALA A 59 1.53 16.40 0.62
CA ALA A 59 0.16 16.15 1.08
C ALA A 59 0.07 16.26 2.61
N ASP A 60 -1.00 16.88 3.10
CA ASP A 60 -1.37 16.86 4.53
C ASP A 60 -2.05 15.53 4.86
N TRP A 61 -1.25 14.47 4.82
CA TRP A 61 -1.70 13.09 4.93
C TRP A 61 -2.31 12.78 6.31
N GLN A 62 -1.85 13.45 7.37
CA GLN A 62 -2.39 13.28 8.73
C GLN A 62 -3.86 13.70 8.82
N ARG A 63 -4.29 14.74 8.09
CA ARG A 63 -5.72 15.10 8.00
C ARG A 63 -6.57 14.04 7.31
N MET A 64 -5.98 13.14 6.53
CA MET A 64 -6.69 12.06 5.83
C MET A 64 -6.77 10.78 6.67
N GLU A 65 -5.92 10.63 7.70
CA GLU A 65 -5.87 9.42 8.53
C GLU A 65 -7.23 9.03 9.12
N PRO A 66 -8.04 9.94 9.71
CA PRO A 66 -9.32 9.54 10.28
C PRO A 66 -10.28 8.96 9.23
N ALA A 67 -10.26 9.51 8.01
CA ALA A 67 -11.09 9.01 6.92
C ALA A 67 -10.58 7.66 6.39
N MET A 68 -9.27 7.50 6.21
CA MET A 68 -8.67 6.23 5.78
C MET A 68 -8.87 5.12 6.81
N ALA A 69 -8.65 5.42 8.09
CA ALA A 69 -8.88 4.48 9.18
C ALA A 69 -10.32 4.00 9.18
N ARG A 70 -11.28 4.92 9.10
CA ARG A 70 -12.70 4.57 9.12
C ARG A 70 -13.14 3.78 7.89
N LEU A 71 -12.66 4.14 6.70
CA LEU A 71 -12.94 3.37 5.49
C LEU A 71 -12.37 1.95 5.58
N ALA A 72 -11.16 1.79 6.12
CA ALA A 72 -10.56 0.49 6.34
C ALA A 72 -11.38 -0.35 7.33
N GLU A 73 -11.90 0.24 8.41
CA GLU A 73 -12.81 -0.45 9.34
C GLU A 73 -14.11 -0.88 8.67
N LEU A 74 -14.72 -0.04 7.84
CA LEU A 74 -15.96 -0.34 7.11
C LEU A 74 -15.77 -1.44 6.06
N LEU A 75 -14.57 -1.56 5.50
CA LEU A 75 -14.21 -2.56 4.49
C LEU A 75 -13.62 -3.84 5.11
N ALA A 76 -13.21 -3.80 6.38
CA ALA A 76 -12.61 -4.93 7.05
C ALA A 76 -13.63 -6.06 7.26
N PRO A 77 -13.23 -7.32 7.05
CA PRO A 77 -14.04 -8.45 7.51
C PRO A 77 -14.13 -8.42 9.04
N ASP A 78 -15.23 -8.96 9.58
CA ASP A 78 -15.38 -9.20 11.02
C ASP A 78 -14.50 -10.37 11.45
N ASP A 79 -13.20 -10.08 11.65
CA ASP A 79 -12.18 -11.05 11.99
C ASP A 79 -11.45 -10.63 13.28
N PRO A 80 -11.65 -11.36 14.39
CA PRO A 80 -11.08 -11.00 15.68
C PRO A 80 -9.63 -11.50 15.86
N ARG A 81 -9.01 -12.09 14.83
CA ARG A 81 -7.65 -12.63 14.95
C ARG A 81 -6.64 -11.51 15.10
N GLU A 82 -5.78 -11.64 16.11
CA GLU A 82 -4.63 -10.78 16.35
C GLU A 82 -3.49 -10.98 15.32
N SER A 83 -3.56 -12.05 14.53
CA SER A 83 -2.67 -12.25 13.38
C SER A 83 -3.42 -12.85 12.18
N ILE A 84 -3.21 -12.26 10.99
CA ILE A 84 -3.81 -12.67 9.72
C ILE A 84 -2.73 -12.79 8.66
N ILE A 85 -2.76 -13.88 7.89
CA ILE A 85 -1.93 -14.01 6.70
C ILE A 85 -2.64 -13.32 5.53
N ALA A 86 -1.98 -12.32 4.96
CA ALA A 86 -2.37 -11.66 3.72
C ALA A 86 -1.43 -12.09 2.59
N GLN A 87 -1.97 -12.53 1.46
CA GLN A 87 -1.16 -12.99 0.34
C GLN A 87 -1.86 -12.75 -0.99
N GLY A 88 -1.07 -12.59 -2.05
CA GLY A 88 -1.50 -12.60 -3.43
C GLY A 88 -0.71 -13.63 -4.24
N GLU A 89 -0.73 -13.50 -5.57
CA GLU A 89 -0.05 -14.43 -6.48
C GLU A 89 1.48 -14.45 -6.27
N ASP A 90 2.07 -13.30 -5.95
CA ASP A 90 3.52 -13.08 -5.95
C ASP A 90 4.03 -12.39 -4.67
N TRP A 91 3.19 -12.26 -3.64
CA TRP A 91 3.54 -11.63 -2.38
C TRP A 91 2.86 -12.29 -1.18
N TRP A 92 3.50 -12.19 -0.01
CA TRP A 92 3.02 -12.78 1.23
C TRP A 92 3.43 -11.96 2.45
N LEU A 93 2.51 -11.72 3.37
CA LEU A 93 2.72 -11.02 4.65
C LEU A 93 1.92 -11.68 5.78
N GLU A 94 2.51 -11.71 6.97
CA GLU A 94 1.74 -11.83 8.20
C GLU A 94 1.45 -10.43 8.77
N LEU A 95 0.19 -10.16 9.08
CA LEU A 95 -0.26 -8.93 9.71
C LEU A 95 -0.61 -9.25 11.16
N GLY A 96 0.15 -8.70 12.10
CA GLY A 96 0.00 -9.02 13.51
C GLY A 96 1.01 -8.25 14.36
N PRO A 97 0.96 -8.40 15.70
CA PRO A 97 1.84 -7.67 16.60
C PRO A 97 3.32 -7.96 16.29
N VAL A 98 4.12 -6.90 16.30
CA VAL A 98 5.58 -6.96 16.23
C VAL A 98 6.10 -6.56 17.61
N GLU A 99 6.87 -7.45 18.24
CA GLU A 99 7.37 -7.19 19.58
C GLU A 99 8.42 -6.06 19.53
N PRO A 100 8.28 -4.99 20.35
CA PRO A 100 9.23 -3.87 20.32
C PRO A 100 10.66 -4.26 20.74
N GLU A 101 10.79 -5.38 21.47
CA GLU A 101 12.06 -5.94 21.93
C GLU A 101 12.70 -6.88 20.91
N GLU A 102 12.00 -7.18 19.81
CA GLU A 102 12.55 -7.97 18.72
C GLU A 102 13.73 -7.21 18.11
N ALA A 103 14.93 -7.65 18.50
CA ALA A 103 16.16 -7.15 17.95
C ALA A 103 16.06 -7.22 16.42
N ASP A 104 16.45 -6.14 15.75
CA ASP A 104 16.51 -6.01 14.29
C ASP A 104 15.20 -5.66 13.55
N ALA A 105 14.08 -5.42 14.22
CA ALA A 105 12.88 -4.90 13.57
C ALA A 105 13.16 -3.63 12.75
N LEU A 106 12.44 -3.47 11.64
CA LEU A 106 12.50 -2.29 10.78
C LEU A 106 11.29 -1.39 11.03
N ALA A 107 11.51 -0.09 10.92
CA ALA A 107 10.48 0.92 10.91
C ALA A 107 10.20 1.34 9.47
N LEU A 108 8.92 1.34 9.09
CA LEU A 108 8.42 2.05 7.93
C LEU A 108 7.88 3.41 8.39
N GLN A 109 8.54 4.48 7.96
CA GLN A 109 8.31 5.83 8.44
C GLN A 109 8.02 6.80 7.31
N ARG A 110 7.34 7.89 7.67
CA ARG A 110 7.19 9.07 6.81
C ARG A 110 7.54 10.32 7.60
N GLY A 111 8.69 10.91 7.29
CA GLY A 111 9.33 11.86 8.21
C GLY A 111 9.57 11.16 9.55
N ASP A 112 9.16 11.79 10.64
CA ASP A 112 9.33 11.23 11.99
C ASP A 112 8.18 10.30 12.42
N ALA A 113 7.15 10.15 11.59
CA ALA A 113 5.96 9.35 11.92
C ALA A 113 6.18 7.86 11.58
N LEU A 114 6.02 6.99 12.58
CA LEU A 114 5.99 5.55 12.40
C LEU A 114 4.65 5.12 11.78
N LEU A 115 4.71 4.50 10.60
CA LEU A 115 3.54 3.95 9.93
C LEU A 115 3.36 2.47 10.27
N ALA A 116 4.45 1.69 10.22
CA ALA A 116 4.45 0.28 10.53
C ALA A 116 5.81 -0.20 11.07
N ALA A 117 5.79 -1.26 11.88
CA ALA A 117 6.97 -2.06 12.22
C ALA A 117 6.98 -3.35 11.41
N ILE A 118 8.16 -3.82 11.03
CA ILE A 118 8.39 -5.00 10.21
C ILE A 118 9.42 -5.90 10.90
N ALA A 119 9.08 -7.16 11.12
CA ALA A 119 9.94 -8.15 11.76
C ALA A 119 10.14 -9.39 10.88
N PRO A 120 11.26 -10.12 11.07
CA PRO A 120 11.46 -11.40 10.43
C PRO A 120 10.52 -12.46 10.99
N ARG A 121 10.13 -13.41 10.13
CA ARG A 121 9.69 -14.73 10.57
C ARG A 121 10.83 -15.74 10.44
N GLU A 122 10.68 -16.88 11.08
CA GLU A 122 11.63 -18.01 10.99
C GLU A 122 11.86 -18.51 9.56
N ASP A 123 10.85 -18.36 8.68
CA ASP A 123 10.91 -18.77 7.27
C ASP A 123 11.44 -17.68 6.32
N GLY A 124 11.97 -16.58 6.87
CA GLY A 124 12.50 -15.45 6.10
C GLY A 124 11.44 -14.54 5.47
N ARG A 125 10.15 -14.81 5.72
CA ARG A 125 9.05 -13.90 5.37
C ARG A 125 8.90 -12.79 6.41
N LEU A 126 7.96 -11.90 6.18
CA LEU A 126 7.78 -10.69 7.00
C LEU A 126 6.51 -10.78 7.84
N ARG A 127 6.62 -10.30 9.08
CA ARG A 127 5.49 -9.90 9.92
C ARG A 127 5.43 -8.37 10.00
N VAL A 128 4.24 -7.81 9.94
CA VAL A 128 4.00 -6.36 9.93
C VAL A 128 2.94 -5.97 10.93
N ALA A 129 3.25 -4.98 11.77
CA ALA A 129 2.29 -4.27 12.61
C ALA A 129 2.13 -2.84 12.10
N ALA A 130 0.95 -2.47 11.62
CA ALA A 130 0.67 -1.08 11.22
C ALA A 130 0.15 -0.29 12.42
N TYR A 131 0.65 0.91 12.63
CA TYR A 131 0.22 1.81 13.70
C TYR A 131 -0.66 2.95 13.15
N ARG A 132 -0.54 3.26 11.86
CA ARG A 132 -1.33 4.29 11.17
C ARG A 132 -1.95 3.72 9.88
N PRO A 133 -2.97 4.39 9.30
CA PRO A 133 -3.43 4.10 7.94
C PRO A 133 -2.30 4.14 6.92
N LEU A 134 -2.18 3.07 6.14
CA LEU A 134 -1.12 2.95 5.15
C LEU A 134 -1.52 3.71 3.88
N ASP A 135 -0.72 4.71 3.52
CA ASP A 135 -0.85 5.38 2.23
C ASP A 135 -0.34 4.50 1.08
N GLY A 136 -0.59 4.92 -0.15
CA GLY A 136 -0.21 4.16 -1.33
C GLY A 136 1.30 3.89 -1.40
N ARG A 137 2.13 4.79 -0.87
CA ARG A 137 3.59 4.63 -0.88
C ARG A 137 4.05 3.57 0.12
N ALA A 138 3.51 3.61 1.34
CA ALA A 138 3.76 2.58 2.34
C ALA A 138 3.33 1.19 1.82
N LEU A 139 2.17 1.11 1.16
CA LEU A 139 1.66 -0.14 0.59
C LEU A 139 2.53 -0.67 -0.55
N GLU A 140 3.02 0.20 -1.45
CA GLU A 140 3.99 -0.18 -2.49
C GLU A 140 5.27 -0.78 -1.87
N ILE A 141 5.81 -0.14 -0.84
CA ILE A 141 7.02 -0.61 -0.15
C ILE A 141 6.78 -1.99 0.47
N LEU A 142 5.70 -2.14 1.25
CA LEU A 142 5.37 -3.42 1.89
C LEU A 142 5.17 -4.54 0.87
N LEU A 143 4.42 -4.29 -0.21
CA LEU A 143 4.19 -5.28 -1.25
C LEU A 143 5.47 -5.65 -2.01
N ALA A 144 6.37 -4.69 -2.25
CA ALA A 144 7.66 -4.97 -2.88
C ALA A 144 8.57 -5.83 -1.97
N LEU A 145 8.61 -5.54 -0.67
CA LEU A 145 9.35 -6.33 0.31
C LEU A 145 8.79 -7.75 0.47
N ALA A 146 7.45 -7.86 0.48
CA ALA A 146 6.70 -9.10 0.62
C ALA A 146 6.78 -10.05 -0.58
N SER A 147 7.40 -9.64 -1.69
CA SER A 147 7.41 -10.43 -2.91
C SER A 147 8.07 -11.80 -2.68
N VAL A 148 7.42 -12.90 -3.06
CA VAL A 148 7.97 -14.24 -2.84
C VAL A 148 8.88 -14.63 -4.02
N PRO A 149 10.18 -14.92 -3.79
CA PRO A 149 11.06 -15.41 -4.85
C PRO A 149 10.53 -16.72 -5.45
N GLY A 150 10.61 -16.88 -6.77
CA GLY A 150 10.21 -18.12 -7.46
C GLY A 150 8.76 -18.19 -7.94
N ALA A 151 7.94 -17.14 -7.73
CA ALA A 151 6.60 -17.05 -8.34
C ALA A 151 6.63 -16.82 -9.88
N SER A 152 7.80 -16.50 -10.43
CA SER A 152 8.08 -16.44 -11.87
C SER A 152 9.26 -17.35 -12.21
N ALA A 153 9.17 -18.08 -13.32
CA ALA A 153 10.22 -18.96 -13.84
C ALA A 153 11.55 -18.23 -14.15
N GLU A 154 11.57 -16.90 -14.13
CA GLU A 154 12.73 -16.04 -14.38
C GLU A 154 13.33 -15.42 -13.10
N ALA A 155 12.72 -15.61 -11.93
CA ALA A 155 13.15 -14.97 -10.68
C ALA A 155 14.40 -15.65 -10.09
N THR A 156 15.54 -14.97 -10.19
CA THR A 156 16.88 -15.48 -9.83
C THR A 156 17.43 -14.96 -8.50
N ASP A 157 16.67 -14.15 -7.75
CA ASP A 157 17.13 -13.60 -6.48
C ASP A 157 16.96 -14.65 -5.35
N PRO A 158 18.04 -15.23 -4.81
CA PRO A 158 17.94 -16.26 -3.78
C PRO A 158 17.59 -15.71 -2.40
N ARG A 159 17.57 -14.38 -2.23
CA ARG A 159 17.37 -13.74 -0.93
C ARG A 159 15.92 -13.85 -0.47
N THR A 160 15.77 -14.08 0.83
CA THR A 160 14.50 -14.03 1.55
C THR A 160 13.91 -12.61 1.56
N CYS A 161 12.63 -12.48 1.90
CA CYS A 161 11.99 -11.18 2.04
C CYS A 161 12.69 -10.32 3.11
N TRP A 162 13.10 -10.95 4.21
CA TRP A 162 13.81 -10.27 5.29
C TRP A 162 15.19 -9.74 4.88
N GLU A 163 16.00 -10.53 4.18
CA GLU A 163 17.32 -10.08 3.71
C GLU A 163 17.22 -8.88 2.78
N ARG A 164 16.23 -8.86 1.88
CA ARG A 164 15.97 -7.69 1.02
C ARG A 164 15.52 -6.47 1.82
N ALA A 165 14.68 -6.67 2.84
CA ALA A 165 14.24 -5.58 3.70
C ALA A 165 15.40 -4.95 4.48
N GLN A 166 16.33 -5.77 5.00
CA GLN A 166 17.53 -5.29 5.69
C GLN A 166 18.48 -4.53 4.77
N GLU A 167 18.70 -5.02 3.54
CA GLU A 167 19.53 -4.33 2.55
C GLU A 167 18.91 -2.97 2.17
N ALA A 168 17.60 -2.93 1.96
CA ALA A 168 16.87 -1.71 1.66
C ALA A 168 16.99 -0.69 2.80
N ALA A 169 16.77 -1.12 4.04
CA ALA A 169 16.89 -0.27 5.23
C ALA A 169 18.32 0.23 5.50
N SER A 170 19.34 -0.50 5.02
CA SER A 170 20.74 -0.09 5.12
C SER A 170 21.13 0.95 4.05
N GLY A 171 20.27 1.18 3.04
CA GLY A 171 20.55 2.07 1.93
C GLY A 171 21.55 1.52 0.91
N THR A 172 21.93 0.24 1.01
CA THR A 172 23.08 -0.34 0.29
C THR A 172 22.70 -1.21 -0.91
N GLY A 173 21.42 -1.26 -1.30
CA GLY A 173 20.91 -2.10 -2.39
C GLY A 173 20.46 -1.34 -3.65
N PRO A 174 20.29 -2.04 -4.78
CA PRO A 174 19.84 -1.43 -6.04
C PRO A 174 18.43 -0.81 -5.96
N HIS A 175 17.64 -1.19 -4.95
CA HIS A 175 16.28 -0.71 -4.73
C HIS A 175 16.15 0.26 -3.56
N ALA A 176 17.25 0.67 -2.91
CA ALA A 176 17.21 1.50 -1.71
C ALA A 176 16.40 2.81 -1.90
N SER A 177 16.64 3.54 -2.99
CA SER A 177 15.89 4.78 -3.29
C SER A 177 14.40 4.54 -3.55
N ALA A 178 14.06 3.38 -4.13
CA ALA A 178 12.68 2.97 -4.39
C ALA A 178 11.96 2.50 -3.12
N LEU A 179 12.67 2.34 -2.00
CA LEU A 179 12.16 1.91 -0.70
C LEU A 179 12.48 2.92 0.42
N ASP A 180 12.64 4.18 0.04
CA ASP A 180 12.81 5.30 0.97
C ASP A 180 11.69 5.34 2.02
N GLY A 181 12.07 5.61 3.28
CA GLY A 181 11.21 5.50 4.46
C GLY A 181 11.41 4.24 5.32
N LEU A 182 12.30 3.32 4.91
CA LEU A 182 12.71 2.18 5.75
C LEU A 182 13.96 2.51 6.57
N ALA A 183 13.91 2.20 7.87
CA ALA A 183 15.04 2.33 8.78
C ALA A 183 15.03 1.20 9.82
N ARG A 184 16.12 1.02 10.56
CA ARG A 184 16.12 0.16 11.75
C ARG A 184 15.23 0.80 12.83
N LEU A 185 14.35 0.01 13.44
CA LEU A 185 13.54 0.45 14.57
C LEU A 185 14.46 0.68 15.77
N SER A 186 14.49 1.90 16.29
CA SER A 186 15.33 2.23 17.45
C SER A 186 14.64 1.82 18.74
N ARG A 187 15.40 1.25 19.69
CA ARG A 187 14.90 0.89 21.02
C ARG A 187 14.28 2.12 21.70
N GLY A 188 13.00 2.07 22.03
CA GLY A 188 12.25 3.17 22.65
C GLY A 188 11.44 4.06 21.70
N GLN A 189 11.40 3.77 20.40
CA GLN A 189 10.27 4.21 19.55
C GLN A 189 9.03 3.36 19.91
N PRO A 190 7.84 3.98 20.03
CA PRO A 190 7.30 4.94 19.07
C PRO A 190 7.49 6.39 19.55
N ALA A 191 7.64 7.33 18.62
CA ALA A 191 7.63 8.76 18.95
C ALA A 191 6.29 9.22 19.60
N ASP A 192 5.26 8.36 19.54
CA ASP A 192 3.99 8.46 20.26
C ASP A 192 3.85 7.24 21.20
N ALA A 193 4.06 7.42 22.49
CA ALA A 193 4.08 6.33 23.48
C ALA A 193 2.73 5.58 23.65
N ASP A 194 1.65 6.04 23.01
CA ASP A 194 0.29 5.49 23.12
C ASP A 194 -0.22 4.81 21.82
N LEU A 195 0.63 4.69 20.79
CA LEU A 195 0.20 4.12 19.51
C LEU A 195 0.12 2.58 19.57
N ALA A 196 -1.08 2.08 19.85
CA ALA A 196 -1.41 0.66 19.73
C ALA A 196 -1.43 0.23 18.24
N PRO A 197 -1.01 -1.01 17.91
CA PRO A 197 -1.13 -1.52 16.56
C PRO A 197 -2.60 -1.59 16.14
N ARG A 198 -2.85 -1.30 14.87
CA ARG A 198 -4.18 -1.37 14.27
C ARG A 198 -4.56 -2.83 14.04
N LYS A 199 -5.86 -3.10 14.10
CA LYS A 199 -6.41 -4.44 13.87
C LYS A 199 -5.93 -5.00 12.52
N PRO A 200 -5.39 -6.24 12.46
CA PRO A 200 -4.94 -6.84 11.22
C PRO A 200 -5.98 -6.82 10.10
N ALA A 201 -7.26 -7.02 10.41
CA ALA A 201 -8.35 -6.99 9.43
C ALA A 201 -8.48 -5.64 8.69
N CYS A 202 -8.22 -4.52 9.37
CA CYS A 202 -8.19 -3.19 8.74
C CYS A 202 -7.01 -3.04 7.78
N VAL A 203 -5.86 -3.59 8.15
CA VAL A 203 -4.65 -3.57 7.31
C VAL A 203 -4.84 -4.48 6.08
N VAL A 204 -5.53 -5.62 6.24
CA VAL A 204 -5.96 -6.47 5.11
C VAL A 204 -6.83 -5.67 4.14
N ALA A 205 -7.81 -4.91 4.64
CA ALA A 205 -8.69 -4.11 3.80
C ALA A 205 -7.92 -3.03 3.01
N GLU A 206 -6.94 -2.39 3.63
CA GLU A 206 -6.07 -1.40 2.99
C GLU A 206 -5.22 -2.01 1.88
N ILE A 207 -4.54 -3.13 2.17
CA ILE A 207 -3.71 -3.85 1.19
C ILE A 207 -4.58 -4.40 0.06
N GLY A 208 -5.72 -5.03 0.38
CA GLY A 208 -6.63 -5.61 -0.60
C GLY A 208 -7.20 -4.55 -1.54
N THR A 209 -7.67 -3.43 -1.00
CA THR A 209 -8.19 -2.29 -1.76
C THR A 209 -7.13 -1.74 -2.71
N PHE A 210 -5.92 -1.49 -2.18
CA PHE A 210 -4.82 -0.97 -2.97
C PHE A 210 -4.38 -1.97 -4.05
N HIS A 211 -4.14 -3.22 -3.68
CA HIS A 211 -3.67 -4.24 -4.62
C HIS A 211 -4.65 -4.46 -5.78
N MET A 212 -5.96 -4.60 -5.47
CA MET A 212 -7.00 -4.81 -6.46
C MET A 212 -7.11 -3.64 -7.45
N LEU A 213 -7.27 -2.41 -6.95
CA LEU A 213 -7.54 -1.24 -7.78
C LEU A 213 -6.28 -0.69 -8.46
N HIS A 214 -5.12 -0.80 -7.81
CA HIS A 214 -3.86 -0.34 -8.37
C HIS A 214 -3.32 -1.30 -9.46
N ARG A 215 -3.53 -2.63 -9.33
CA ARG A 215 -3.18 -3.59 -10.40
C ARG A 215 -4.09 -3.49 -11.61
N ALA A 216 -5.39 -3.28 -11.42
CA ALA A 216 -6.33 -3.07 -12.52
C ALA A 216 -5.85 -1.92 -13.44
N GLN A 217 -5.41 -0.81 -12.83
CA GLN A 217 -4.86 0.34 -13.56
C GLN A 217 -3.50 0.06 -14.22
N GLY A 218 -2.69 -0.87 -13.67
CA GLY A 218 -1.42 -1.30 -14.24
C GLY A 218 -1.57 -2.25 -15.44
N ALA A 219 -2.59 -3.12 -15.43
CA ALA A 219 -2.89 -4.06 -16.52
C ALA A 219 -3.35 -3.32 -17.79
N GLU A 220 -4.20 -2.31 -17.67
CA GLU A 220 -4.62 -1.46 -18.79
C GLU A 220 -3.44 -0.75 -19.48
N ARG A 221 -2.39 -0.38 -18.72
CA ARG A 221 -1.17 0.22 -19.30
C ARG A 221 -0.33 -0.76 -20.11
N ARG A 222 -0.40 -2.07 -19.85
CA ARG A 222 0.29 -3.09 -20.66
C ARG A 222 -0.43 -3.35 -21.98
N ILE A 223 -1.76 -3.28 -21.99
CA ILE A 223 -2.58 -3.42 -23.21
C ILE A 223 -2.46 -2.17 -24.10
N ALA A 224 -2.32 -0.98 -23.51
CA ALA A 224 -2.21 0.29 -24.23
C ALA A 224 -0.84 0.60 -24.86
N ARG A 225 0.14 -0.34 -24.85
CA ARG A 225 1.33 -0.25 -25.69
C ARG A 225 1.15 -1.14 -26.93
N PRO A 226 0.54 -0.66 -28.04
CA PRO A 226 0.67 -1.36 -29.29
C PRO A 226 2.16 -1.32 -29.65
N TRP A 227 2.72 -2.52 -29.81
CA TRP A 227 4.01 -2.83 -30.44
C TRP A 227 4.48 -1.68 -31.35
N ALA A 228 5.34 -0.80 -30.83
CA ALA A 228 6.02 0.18 -31.65
C ALA A 228 6.89 -0.63 -32.62
N ARG A 229 6.42 -0.75 -33.86
CA ARG A 229 7.16 -1.33 -34.97
C ARG A 229 8.55 -0.69 -34.99
N ARG A 230 9.59 -1.50 -34.80
CA ARG A 230 10.97 -1.09 -35.06
C ARG A 230 11.02 -0.45 -36.45
N PRO A 231 11.60 0.76 -36.63
CA PRO A 231 11.86 1.26 -37.96
C PRO A 231 12.87 0.32 -38.63
N ALA A 232 12.51 -0.18 -39.81
CA ALA A 232 13.38 -0.99 -40.63
C ALA A 232 14.61 -0.15 -41.02
N THR A 233 15.80 -0.66 -40.72
CA THR A 233 17.08 -0.10 -41.13
C THR A 233 17.17 -0.11 -42.67
N PRO A 234 17.54 1.01 -43.33
CA PRO A 234 17.73 0.99 -44.77
C PRO A 234 18.97 0.16 -45.13
N ARG A 235 18.78 -0.88 -45.94
CA ARG A 235 19.84 -1.66 -46.57
C ARG A 235 20.65 -0.73 -47.47
N ARG A 236 21.93 -0.54 -47.15
CA ARG A 236 22.94 0.04 -48.04
C ARG A 236 22.97 -0.77 -49.34
N ALA A 237 22.73 -0.09 -50.47
CA ALA A 237 23.14 -0.58 -51.77
C ALA A 237 24.66 -0.51 -51.87
N MET A 238 25.30 -1.64 -52.20
CA MET A 238 26.66 -1.69 -52.72
C MET A 238 26.66 -2.68 -53.88
N ALA A 239 27.12 -2.16 -55.03
CA ALA A 239 27.42 -2.81 -56.30
C ALA A 239 26.24 -3.37 -57.11
#